data_AF-A0A645EF40-F1
#
_entry.id   AF-A0A645EF40-F1
#
_cell.length_a   1.000
_cell.length_b   1.000
_cell.length_c   1.000
_cell.angle_alpha   90.00
_cell.angle_beta   90.00
_cell.angle_gamma   90.00
#
_symmetry.space_group_name_H-M   'P 1'
#
loop_
_entity.id
_entity.type
_entity.pdbx_description
1 polymer ?
#
loop_
_entity_poly.entity_id
_entity_poly.type
_entity_poly.pdbx_seq_one_letter_code
_entity_poly.pdbx_strand_id
1 'polypeptide(L)'
;MGARGFYAFRKVILPDLMPGIVNGTIIAFTMSVDDFVISYFTAGNKVSTLAMEVYSMARRKISPEINAISTLLFISVLALLVIVNLRQSRQNSAVRRQRAALTPKT
;
A
#
# COMPACT_ATOMS: atom_id res chain seq x y z
N MET A 1 -13.70 -44.84 -10.49
CA MET A 1 -13.05 -43.51 -10.50
C MET A 1 -14.17 -42.46 -10.54
N GLY A 2 -14.52 -41.85 -9.40
CA GLY A 2 -15.76 -41.07 -9.31
C GLY A 2 -15.94 -40.35 -7.99
N ALA A 3 -14.88 -39.77 -7.43
CA ALA A 3 -15.05 -38.88 -6.29
C ALA A 3 -15.71 -37.59 -6.80
N ARG A 4 -16.95 -37.32 -6.36
CA ARG A 4 -17.68 -36.05 -6.56
C ARG A 4 -16.69 -34.88 -6.50
N GLY A 5 -16.64 -34.03 -7.52
CA GLY A 5 -15.61 -32.99 -7.67
C GLY A 5 -15.38 -32.13 -6.42
N PHE A 6 -16.42 -31.96 -5.60
CA PHE A 6 -16.33 -31.29 -4.29
C PHE A 6 -15.40 -32.00 -3.27
N TYR A 7 -15.39 -33.33 -3.23
CA TYR A 7 -14.51 -34.11 -2.36
C TYR A 7 -13.04 -33.99 -2.78
N ALA A 8 -12.78 -34.05 -4.10
CA ALA A 8 -11.44 -33.85 -4.66
C ALA A 8 -10.94 -32.40 -4.44
N PHE A 9 -11.82 -31.40 -4.63
CA PHE A 9 -11.49 -30.01 -4.36
C PHE A 9 -11.07 -29.79 -2.91
N ARG A 10 -11.88 -30.22 -1.95
CA ARG A 10 -11.60 -29.94 -0.53
C ARG A 10 -10.42 -30.72 0.03
N LYS A 11 -10.15 -31.93 -0.48
CA LYS A 11 -9.16 -32.85 0.10
C LYS A 11 -7.82 -32.86 -0.64
N VAL A 12 -7.78 -32.41 -1.89
CA VAL A 12 -6.56 -32.35 -2.69
C VAL A 12 -6.25 -30.91 -3.08
N ILE A 13 -7.16 -30.23 -3.78
CA ILE A 13 -6.90 -28.90 -4.34
C ILE A 13 -6.76 -27.83 -3.25
N LEU A 14 -7.64 -27.83 -2.24
CA LEU A 14 -7.65 -26.85 -1.17
C LEU A 14 -6.39 -26.91 -0.28
N PRO A 15 -5.93 -28.08 0.23
CA PRO A 15 -4.68 -28.16 0.99
C PRO A 15 -3.44 -27.87 0.13
N ASP A 16 -3.47 -28.14 -1.18
CA ASP A 16 -2.37 -27.81 -2.09
C ASP A 16 -2.30 -26.28 -2.36
N LEU A 17 -3.45 -25.59 -2.39
CA LEU A 17 -3.55 -24.14 -2.49
C LEU A 17 -3.39 -23.40 -1.16
N MET A 18 -3.56 -24.09 -0.02
CA MET A 18 -3.44 -23.49 1.32
C MET A 18 -2.16 -22.68 1.54
N PRO A 19 -0.95 -23.17 1.21
CA PRO A 19 0.26 -22.35 1.37
C PRO A 19 0.22 -21.04 0.56
N GLY A 20 -0.41 -21.06 -0.62
CA GLY A 20 -0.64 -19.86 -1.43
C GLY A 20 -1.68 -18.91 -0.82
N ILE A 21 -2.76 -19.45 -0.27
CA ILE A 21 -3.81 -18.67 0.42
C ILE A 21 -3.25 -18.00 1.68
N VAL A 22 -2.41 -18.71 2.44
CA VAL A 22 -1.76 -18.15 3.64
C VAL A 22 -0.87 -16.97 3.26
N ASN A 23 -0.03 -17.12 2.23
CA ASN A 23 0.79 -16.02 1.72
C ASN A 23 -0.07 -14.84 1.22
N GLY A 24 -1.13 -15.12 0.45
CA GLY A 24 -2.06 -14.09 -0.02
C GLY A 24 -2.78 -13.37 1.11
N THR A 25 -3.12 -14.08 2.19
CA THR A 25 -3.77 -13.52 3.39
C THR A 25 -2.82 -12.58 4.13
N ILE A 26 -1.55 -12.95 4.29
CA ILE A 26 -0.55 -12.09 4.93
C ILE A 26 -0.33 -10.81 4.12
N ILE A 27 -0.28 -10.91 2.79
CA ILE A 27 -0.12 -9.75 1.90
C ILE A 27 -1.35 -8.85 1.95
N ALA A 28 -2.56 -9.42 1.85
CA ALA A 28 -3.80 -8.66 1.95
C ALA A 28 -3.97 -7.98 3.32
N PHE A 29 -3.58 -8.65 4.40
CA PHE A 29 -3.56 -8.07 5.74
C PHE A 29 -2.59 -6.89 5.83
N THR A 30 -1.38 -7.07 5.31
CA THR A 30 -0.35 -6.02 5.27
C THR A 30 -0.85 -4.79 4.49
N MET A 31 -1.51 -5.01 3.36
CA MET A 31 -2.10 -3.93 2.55
C MET A 31 -3.25 -3.23 3.28
N SER A 32 -4.08 -3.96 4.04
CA SER A 32 -5.15 -3.36 4.83
C SER A 32 -4.63 -2.45 5.95
N VAL A 33 -3.47 -2.77 6.54
CA VAL A 33 -2.85 -1.94 7.59
C VAL A 33 -2.32 -0.64 6.99
N ASP A 34 -1.72 -0.68 5.80
CA ASP A 34 -1.28 0.52 5.06
C ASP A 34 -2.47 1.46 4.76
N ASP A 35 -3.54 0.90 4.20
CA ASP A 35 -4.77 1.64 3.91
C ASP A 35 -5.48 2.12 5.18
N PHE A 36 -5.49 1.34 6.26
CA PHE A 36 -6.09 1.73 7.55
C PHE A 36 -5.36 2.89 8.21
N VAL A 37 -4.04 2.92 8.19
CA VAL A 37 -3.26 4.00 8.80
C VAL A 37 -3.53 5.32 8.06
N ILE A 38 -3.52 5.29 6.73
CA ILE A 38 -3.87 6.46 5.91
C ILE A 38 -5.32 6.88 6.15
N SER A 39 -6.24 5.91 6.16
CA SER A 39 -7.67 6.17 6.38
C SER A 39 -7.93 6.68 7.81
N TYR A 40 -7.20 6.23 8.82
CA TYR A 40 -7.32 6.68 10.22
C TYR A 40 -6.81 8.11 10.40
N PHE A 41 -5.64 8.43 9.83
CA PHE A 41 -5.12 9.78 9.83
C PHE A 41 -5.92 10.75 8.94
N THR A 42 -6.64 10.23 7.93
CA THR A 42 -7.57 11.00 7.08
C THR A 42 -8.97 11.12 7.68
N ALA A 43 -9.44 10.13 8.45
CA ALA A 43 -10.79 10.07 9.03
C ALA A 43 -10.98 10.99 10.23
N GLY A 44 -9.90 11.58 10.77
CA GLY A 44 -9.90 12.77 11.62
C GLY A 44 -10.97 12.81 12.72
N ASN A 45 -10.63 12.31 13.91
CA ASN A 45 -11.30 12.52 15.21
C ASN A 45 -12.82 12.83 15.16
N LYS A 46 -13.66 11.80 14.96
CA LYS A 46 -15.12 11.87 15.20
C LYS A 46 -15.53 11.56 16.64
N VAL A 47 -14.77 11.97 17.64
CA VAL A 47 -15.25 11.91 19.04
C VAL A 47 -14.67 13.06 19.86
N SER A 48 -15.07 14.30 19.55
CA SER A 48 -15.13 15.31 20.60
C SER A 48 -16.52 15.22 21.23
N THR A 49 -16.57 15.09 22.56
CA THR A 49 -17.84 15.16 23.30
C THR A 49 -18.64 16.37 22.82
N LEU A 50 -19.97 16.24 22.71
CA LEU A 50 -20.86 17.23 22.05
C LEU A 50 -20.54 18.69 22.46
N ALA A 51 -20.17 18.91 23.72
CA ALA A 51 -19.79 20.21 24.27
C ALA A 51 -18.45 20.77 23.75
N MET A 52 -17.45 19.91 23.53
CA MET A 52 -16.13 20.31 23.05
C MET A 52 -16.13 20.60 21.54
N GLU A 53 -16.95 19.87 20.77
CA GLU A 53 -17.17 20.11 19.33
C GLU A 53 -17.80 21.49 19.09
N VAL A 54 -18.86 21.85 19.82
CA VAL A 54 -19.55 23.16 19.69
C VAL A 54 -18.62 24.32 20.07
N TYR A 55 -17.81 24.18 21.13
CA TYR A 55 -16.84 25.21 21.52
C TYR A 55 -15.69 25.34 20.50
N SER A 56 -15.23 24.24 19.90
CA SER A 56 -14.16 24.27 18.90
C SER A 56 -14.64 24.76 17.53
N MET A 57 -15.87 24.42 17.10
CA MET A 57 -16.44 24.86 15.82
C MET A 57 -16.62 26.38 15.75
N ALA A 58 -16.94 27.03 16.88
CA ALA A 58 -17.01 28.49 16.94
C ALA A 58 -15.65 29.20 16.71
N ARG A 59 -14.53 28.50 16.94
CA ARG A 59 -13.15 29.02 16.75
C ARG A 59 -12.41 28.44 15.54
N ARG A 60 -12.79 27.27 15.03
CA ARG A 60 -12.05 26.55 13.97
C ARG A 60 -12.48 26.97 12.57
N LYS A 61 -12.06 28.17 12.17
CA LYS A 61 -11.81 28.42 10.73
C LYS A 61 -10.53 27.68 10.36
N ILE A 62 -10.68 26.48 9.76
CA ILE A 62 -9.62 25.70 9.09
C ILE A 62 -8.37 25.47 9.96
N SER A 63 -8.29 24.34 10.67
CA SER A 63 -7.09 23.99 11.45
C SER A 63 -5.85 23.90 10.53
N PRO A 64 -4.89 24.84 10.64
CA PRO A 64 -3.64 24.79 9.86
C PRO A 64 -2.83 23.52 10.13
N GLU A 65 -3.11 22.88 11.27
CA GLU A 65 -2.55 21.59 11.68
C GLU A 65 -2.83 20.47 10.67
N ILE A 66 -4.03 20.41 10.09
CA ILE A 66 -4.39 19.36 9.11
C ILE A 66 -3.60 19.59 7.81
N ASN A 67 -3.53 20.85 7.35
CA ASN A 67 -2.77 21.20 6.15
C ASN A 67 -1.27 20.95 6.33
N ALA A 68 -0.73 21.20 7.53
CA ALA A 68 0.67 20.92 7.85
C ALA A 68 0.99 19.42 7.78
N ILE A 69 0.13 18.58 8.36
CA ILE A 69 0.29 17.11 8.35
C ILE A 69 0.20 16.58 6.92
N SER A 70 -0.78 17.04 6.13
CA SER A 70 -0.91 16.64 4.72
C SER A 70 0.30 17.03 3.88
N THR A 71 0.87 18.22 4.13
CA THR A 71 2.05 18.69 3.39
C THR A 71 3.29 17.86 3.73
N LEU A 72 3.48 17.52 5.01
CA LEU A 72 4.59 16.67 5.45
C LEU A 72 4.48 15.25 4.87
N LEU A 73 3.28 14.67 4.84
CA LEU A 73 3.02 13.36 4.23
C LEU A 73 3.25 13.40 2.71
N PHE A 74 2.79 14.46 2.04
CA PHE A 74 3.01 14.64 0.61
C PHE A 74 4.50 14.72 0.27
N ILE A 75 5.27 15.53 1.01
CA ILE A 75 6.71 15.68 0.79
C ILE A 75 7.44 14.36 1.05
N SER A 76 7.07 13.61 2.09
CA SER A 76 7.75 12.35 2.42
C SER A 76 7.53 11.28 1.35
N VAL A 77 6.29 11.10 0.87
CA VAL A 77 5.97 10.16 -0.21
C VAL A 77 6.63 10.60 -1.51
N LEU A 78 6.61 11.89 -1.83
CA LEU A 78 7.25 12.43 -3.04
C LEU A 78 8.77 12.18 -3.01
N ALA A 79 9.42 12.43 -1.88
CA ALA A 79 10.85 12.18 -1.72
C ALA A 79 11.20 10.70 -1.89
N LEU A 80 10.42 9.80 -1.28
CA LEU A 80 10.59 8.35 -1.45
C LEU A 80 10.42 7.93 -2.90
N LEU A 81 9.39 8.42 -3.59
CA LEU A 81 9.14 8.12 -4.99
C LEU A 81 10.30 8.56 -5.89
N VAL A 82 10.83 9.75 -5.68
CA VAL A 82 12.00 10.27 -6.41
C VAL A 82 13.22 9.40 -6.16
N ILE A 83 13.50 9.03 -4.91
CA ILE A 83 14.64 8.17 -4.56
C ILE A 83 14.52 6.81 -5.26
N VAL A 84 13.35 6.18 -5.20
CA VAL A 84 13.09 4.89 -5.87
C VAL A 84 13.25 5.02 -7.38
N ASN A 85 12.66 6.06 -7.99
CA ASN A 85 12.72 6.27 -9.43
C ASN A 85 14.16 6.52 -9.91
N LEU A 86 14.97 7.27 -9.16
CA LEU A 86 16.38 7.50 -9.48
C LEU A 86 17.21 6.22 -9.34
N ARG A 87 16.99 5.42 -8.28
CA ARG A 87 17.65 4.12 -8.10
C ARG A 87 17.29 3.15 -9.23
N GLN A 88 16.02 3.09 -9.59
CA GLN A 88 15.51 2.25 -10.69
C GLN A 88 16.07 2.70 -12.03
N SER A 89 16.12 4.01 -12.31
CA SER A 89 16.66 4.56 -13.55
C SER A 89 18.15 4.27 -13.71
N ARG A 90 18.92 4.30 -12.61
CA ARG A 90 20.34 3.90 -12.60
C ARG A 90 20.51 2.41 -12.88
N GLN A 91 19.69 1.56 -12.28
CA GLN A 91 19.70 0.11 -12.55
C GLN A 91 19.30 -0.20 -14.00
N ASN A 92 18.24 0.44 -14.51
CA ASN A 92 17.79 0.27 -15.89
C ASN A 92 18.84 0.74 -16.91
N SER A 93 19.61 1.77 -16.58
CA SER A 93 20.71 2.26 -17.43
C SER A 93 21.91 1.32 -17.46
N ALA A 94 22.25 0.70 -16.33
CA ALA A 94 23.29 -0.33 -16.27
C ALA A 94 22.90 -1.59 -17.05
N VAL A 95 21.64 -2.01 -16.94
CA VAL A 95 21.10 -3.16 -17.68
C VAL A 95 20.99 -2.88 -19.19
N ARG A 96 20.60 -1.67 -19.60
CA ARG A 96 20.59 -1.28 -21.03
C ARG A 96 21.99 -1.25 -21.66
N ARG A 97 23.02 -0.79 -20.92
CA ARG A 97 24.41 -0.79 -21.41
C ARG A 97 24.94 -2.21 -21.62
N GLN A 98 24.61 -3.15 -20.74
CA GLN A 98 24.95 -4.57 -20.93
C GLN A 98 24.23 -5.20 -22.12
N ARG A 99 22.94 -4.90 -22.33
CA ARG A 99 22.19 -5.42 -23.49
C ARG A 99 22.69 -4.89 -24.83
N ALA A 100 23.09 -3.61 -24.91
CA ALA A 100 23.65 -3.02 -26.13
C ALA A 100 25.05 -3.57 -26.48
N ALA A 101 25.82 -4.04 -25.50
CA ALA A 101 27.10 -4.71 -25.72
C ALA A 101 26.94 -6.16 -26.22
N LEU A 102 25.74 -6.75 -26.12
CA LEU A 102 25.44 -8.13 -26.48
C LEU A 102 24.74 -8.28 -27.85
N THR A 103 24.42 -7.18 -28.55
CA THR A 103 23.93 -7.24 -29.93
C THR A 103 25.12 -7.26 -30.89
N PRO A 104 25.43 -8.40 -31.56
CA PRO A 104 26.46 -8.44 -32.58
C PRO A 104 25.99 -7.64 -33.79
N LYS A 105 26.83 -6.71 -34.27
CA LYS A 105 26.64 -6.07 -35.57
C LYS A 105 26.74 -7.16 -36.64
N THR A 106 25.64 -7.41 -37.36
CA THR A 106 25.64 -8.08 -38.66
C THR A 106 26.36 -7.24 -39.69
#